data_AF-A0A2T0S2Y5-F1
#
_entry.id   AF-A0A2T0S2Y5-F1
#
_cell.length_a   1.000
_cell.length_b   1.000
_cell.length_c   1.000
_cell.angle_alpha   90.00
_cell.angle_beta   90.00
_cell.angle_gamma   90.00
#
_symmetry.space_group_name_H-M   'P 1'
#
loop_
_entity.id
_entity.type
_entity.pdbx_description
1 polymer ?
#
loop_
_entity_poly.entity_id
_entity_poly.type
_entity_poly.pdbx_seq_one_letter_code
_entity_poly.pdbx_strand_id
1 'polypeptide(L)'
;MADKTIAIYCFFDDFFKAMARQTDVHCKVNDAQIATTALMAALKFYGNHASACDYMHQHHQMACIDKSTFNRRLHRLESALLTIFRALGLSLKELNTSARYVIERSGVPVLPGSRLPELPHTRL
;
A
#
# COMPACT_ATOMS: atom_id res chain seq x y z
N MET A 1 -2.40 10.12 14.00
CA MET A 1 -1.73 9.41 12.88
C MET A 1 -1.46 7.96 13.25
N ALA A 2 -0.91 7.70 14.43
CA ALA A 2 -0.75 6.35 14.98
C ALA A 2 -2.04 5.50 14.89
N ASP A 3 -3.20 6.07 15.22
CA ASP A 3 -4.47 5.33 15.20
C ASP A 3 -4.83 4.75 13.82
N LYS A 4 -4.54 5.48 12.74
CA LYS A 4 -4.77 5.00 11.37
C LYS A 4 -3.78 3.89 11.01
N THR A 5 -2.52 4.03 11.39
CA THR A 5 -1.50 3.00 11.15
C THR A 5 -1.82 1.71 11.91
N ILE A 6 -2.27 1.83 13.17
CA ILE A 6 -2.69 0.68 13.98
C ILE A 6 -3.93 0.03 13.38
N ALA A 7 -4.93 0.81 12.96
CA ALA A 7 -6.14 0.26 12.32
C ALA A 7 -5.80 -0.49 11.02
N ILE A 8 -4.93 0.07 10.18
CA ILE A 8 -4.44 -0.59 8.96
C ILE A 8 -3.70 -1.88 9.31
N TYR A 9 -2.84 -1.85 10.34
CA TYR A 9 -2.13 -3.03 10.82
C TYR A 9 -3.09 -4.13 11.26
N CYS A 10 -4.05 -3.82 12.13
CA CYS A 10 -5.04 -4.80 12.61
C CYS A 10 -5.84 -5.39 11.45
N PHE A 11 -6.25 -4.57 10.49
CA PHE A 11 -6.93 -5.05 9.29
C PHE A 11 -6.10 -6.06 8.50
N PHE A 12 -4.83 -5.76 8.22
CA PHE A 12 -3.96 -6.70 7.50
C PHE A 12 -3.63 -7.95 8.33
N ASP A 13 -3.45 -7.81 9.65
CA ASP A 13 -3.17 -8.92 10.54
C ASP A 13 -4.34 -9.91 10.59
N ASP A 14 -5.56 -9.42 10.76
CA ASP A 14 -6.76 -10.25 10.75
C ASP A 14 -7.02 -10.87 9.38
N PHE A 15 -6.76 -10.12 8.30
CA PHE A 15 -6.89 -10.65 6.95
C PHE A 15 -5.89 -11.78 6.67
N PHE A 16 -4.62 -11.61 7.05
CA PHE A 16 -3.60 -12.65 6.85
C PHE A 16 -3.87 -13.89 7.71
N LYS A 17 -4.38 -13.71 8.94
CA LYS A 17 -4.86 -14.82 9.77
C LYS A 17 -6.03 -15.56 9.11
N ALA A 18 -7.01 -14.84 8.57
CA ALA A 18 -8.17 -15.43 7.89
C ALA A 18 -7.80 -16.24 6.64
N MET A 19 -6.75 -15.83 5.92
CA MET A 19 -6.21 -16.59 4.78
C MET A 19 -5.31 -17.77 5.17
N ALA A 20 -5.19 -18.10 6.48
CA ALA A 20 -4.29 -19.13 7.00
C ALA A 20 -2.82 -18.95 6.55
N ARG A 21 -2.40 -17.71 6.30
CA ARG A 21 -1.01 -17.38 5.98
C ARG A 21 -0.22 -17.50 7.27
N GLN A 22 0.58 -18.56 7.42
CA GLN A 22 1.48 -18.66 8.56
C GLN A 22 2.57 -17.60 8.41
N THR A 23 2.56 -16.61 9.30
CA THR A 23 3.73 -15.78 9.52
C THR A 23 4.79 -16.68 10.13
N ASP A 24 5.95 -16.77 9.49
CA ASP A 24 7.11 -17.45 10.04
C ASP A 24 7.40 -16.90 11.45
N VAL A 25 7.29 -17.75 12.47
CA VAL A 25 7.46 -17.39 13.89
C VAL A 25 8.87 -16.83 14.18
N HIS A 26 9.82 -17.10 13.29
CA HIS A 26 11.20 -16.61 13.37
C HIS A 26 11.44 -15.27 12.65
N CYS A 27 10.44 -14.70 11.96
CA CYS A 27 10.60 -13.43 11.29
C CYS A 27 10.50 -12.26 12.29
N LYS A 28 11.53 -11.41 12.30
CA LYS A 28 11.59 -10.16 13.11
C LYS A 28 10.50 -9.14 12.76
N VAL A 29 9.87 -9.29 11.60
CA VAL A 29 8.80 -8.42 11.09
C VAL A 29 7.69 -9.31 10.54
N ASN A 30 6.43 -9.05 10.88
CA ASN A 30 5.28 -9.79 10.34
C ASN A 30 4.92 -9.27 8.93
N ASP A 31 4.33 -10.12 8.10
CA ASP A 31 3.78 -9.76 6.79
C ASP A 31 2.74 -8.62 6.91
N ALA A 32 1.95 -8.59 7.99
CA ALA A 32 1.04 -7.49 8.31
C ALA A 32 1.76 -6.13 8.47
N GLN A 33 2.94 -6.12 9.09
CA GLN A 33 3.76 -4.90 9.20
C GLN A 33 4.27 -4.46 7.84
N ILE A 34 4.71 -5.40 6.99
CA ILE A 34 5.20 -5.08 5.63
C ILE A 34 4.09 -4.50 4.76
N ALA A 35 2.91 -5.10 4.78
CA ALA A 35 1.73 -4.59 4.06
C ALA A 35 1.34 -3.19 4.56
N THR A 36 1.34 -2.99 5.88
CA THR A 36 1.05 -1.69 6.50
C THR A 36 2.06 -0.63 6.07
N THR A 37 3.36 -0.95 6.11
CA THR A 37 4.43 -0.04 5.68
C THR A 37 4.31 0.31 4.21
N ALA A 38 4.00 -0.65 3.34
CA ALA A 38 3.79 -0.40 1.92
C ALA A 38 2.59 0.54 1.68
N LEU A 39 1.48 0.34 2.40
CA LEU A 39 0.32 1.22 2.30
C LEU A 39 0.61 2.62 2.85
N MET A 40 1.32 2.72 3.98
CA MET A 40 1.76 4.00 4.53
C MET A 40 2.69 4.75 3.56
N ALA A 41 3.59 4.04 2.88
CA ALA A 41 4.44 4.62 1.84
C ALA A 41 3.60 5.27 0.73
N ALA A 42 2.58 4.58 0.22
CA ALA A 42 1.68 5.11 -0.79
C ALA A 42 0.84 6.31 -0.27
N LEU A 43 0.35 6.25 0.96
CA LEU A 43 -0.55 7.27 1.53
C LEU A 43 0.15 8.54 2.01
N LYS A 44 1.43 8.47 2.42
CA LYS A 44 2.11 9.56 3.15
C LYS A 44 3.52 9.87 2.67
N PHE A 45 4.15 8.99 1.91
CA PHE A 45 5.55 9.14 1.53
C PHE A 45 5.76 9.06 0.01
N TYR A 46 4.72 9.30 -0.80
CA TYR A 46 4.80 9.30 -2.28
C TYR A 46 5.35 7.98 -2.86
N GLY A 47 5.09 6.86 -2.19
CA GLY A 47 5.63 5.55 -2.55
C GLY A 47 7.06 5.28 -2.06
N ASN A 48 7.68 6.19 -1.31
CA ASN A 48 9.00 5.98 -0.74
C ASN A 48 8.94 5.01 0.45
N HIS A 49 9.21 3.74 0.17
CA HIS A 49 9.24 2.68 1.18
C HIS A 49 10.34 2.87 2.24
N ALA A 50 11.46 3.54 1.93
CA ALA A 50 12.52 3.76 2.91
C ALA A 50 12.05 4.73 4.00
N SER A 51 11.47 5.87 3.62
CA SER A 51 10.91 6.83 4.58
C SER A 51 9.76 6.24 5.40
N ALA A 52 8.95 5.37 4.80
CA ALA A 52 7.90 4.66 5.53
C ALA A 52 8.46 3.65 6.54
N CYS A 53 9.52 2.91 6.18
CA CYS A 53 10.22 2.02 7.11
C CYS A 53 10.81 2.80 8.30
N ASP A 54 11.44 3.94 8.06
CA ASP A 54 11.99 4.80 9.11
C ASP A 54 10.90 5.28 10.06
N TYR A 55 9.76 5.72 9.52
CA TYR A 55 8.58 6.08 10.31
C TYR A 55 8.08 4.92 11.17
N MET A 56 7.95 3.71 10.61
CA MET A 56 7.48 2.53 11.34
C MET A 56 8.46 2.09 12.42
N HIS A 57 9.77 2.25 12.18
CA HIS A 57 10.79 1.99 13.20
C HIS A 57 10.68 2.97 14.37
N GLN A 58 10.56 4.26 14.09
CA GLN A 58 10.53 5.32 15.10
C GLN A 58 9.23 5.33 15.93
N HIS A 59 8.07 5.09 15.29
CA HIS A 59 6.77 5.26 15.95
C HIS A 59 6.11 3.96 16.41
N HIS A 60 6.50 2.81 15.85
CA HIS A 60 5.84 1.53 16.11
C HIS A 60 6.82 0.40 16.47
N GLN A 61 8.08 0.75 16.77
CA GLN A 61 9.14 -0.18 17.19
C GLN A 61 9.31 -1.38 16.22
N MET A 62 8.98 -1.18 14.95
CA MET A 62 9.18 -2.20 13.92
C MET A 62 10.68 -2.46 13.78
N ALA A 63 11.10 -3.72 13.71
CA ALA A 63 12.50 -4.05 13.52
C ALA A 63 13.02 -3.45 12.20
N CYS A 64 14.21 -2.84 12.25
CA CYS A 64 14.86 -2.31 11.05
C CYS A 64 15.20 -3.46 10.10
N ILE A 65 14.78 -3.32 8.83
CA ILE A 65 15.01 -4.29 7.77
C ILE A 65 15.65 -3.59 6.58
N ASP A 66 16.53 -4.30 5.88
CA ASP A 66 17.18 -3.77 4.69
C ASP A 66 16.19 -3.65 3.51
N LYS A 67 16.50 -2.75 2.57
CA LYS A 67 15.65 -2.48 1.40
C LYS A 67 15.41 -3.73 0.55
N SER A 68 16.42 -4.59 0.39
CA SER A 68 16.32 -5.80 -0.44
C SER A 68 15.38 -6.83 0.19
N THR A 69 15.49 -7.04 1.50
CA THR A 69 14.62 -7.94 2.26
C THR A 69 13.20 -7.42 2.31
N PHE A 70 13.00 -6.11 2.51
CA PHE A 70 11.67 -5.51 2.42
C PHE A 70 11.02 -5.77 1.05
N ASN A 71 11.73 -5.45 -0.05
CA ASN A 71 11.21 -5.64 -1.41
C ASN A 71 10.90 -7.10 -1.72
N ARG A 72 11.80 -8.02 -1.36
CA ARG A 72 11.58 -9.47 -1.56
C ARG A 72 10.34 -9.96 -0.83
N ARG A 73 10.10 -9.49 0.41
CA ARG A 73 8.91 -9.86 1.19
C ARG A 73 7.65 -9.19 0.66
N LEU A 74 7.74 -7.93 0.22
CA LEU A 74 6.62 -7.23 -0.41
C LEU A 74 6.18 -7.94 -1.70
N HIS A 75 7.12 -8.38 -2.54
CA HIS A 75 6.80 -9.18 -3.73
C HIS A 75 6.11 -10.51 -3.40
N ARG A 76 6.49 -11.18 -2.30
CA ARG A 76 5.78 -12.39 -1.84
C ARG A 76 4.33 -12.09 -1.44
N LEU A 77 4.05 -10.87 -1.00
CA LEU A 77 2.71 -10.40 -0.59
C LEU A 77 1.91 -9.83 -1.75
N GLU A 78 2.50 -9.63 -2.93
CA GLU A 78 1.87 -8.98 -4.07
C GLU A 78 0.53 -9.62 -4.45
N SER A 79 0.49 -10.95 -4.58
CA SER A 79 -0.75 -11.67 -4.93
C SER A 79 -1.86 -11.51 -3.88
N ALA A 80 -1.50 -11.54 -2.60
CA ALA A 80 -2.43 -11.33 -1.49
C ALA A 80 -2.97 -9.90 -1.49
N LEU A 81 -2.09 -8.91 -1.61
CA LEU A 81 -2.47 -7.50 -1.65
C LEU A 81 -3.38 -7.21 -2.85
N LEU A 82 -3.03 -7.68 -4.04
CA LEU A 82 -3.87 -7.54 -5.23
C LEU A 82 -5.25 -8.16 -5.03
N THR A 83 -5.33 -9.32 -4.37
CA THR A 83 -6.61 -9.98 -4.09
C THR A 83 -7.49 -9.14 -3.17
N ILE A 84 -6.92 -8.63 -2.07
CA ILE A 84 -7.64 -7.75 -1.13
C ILE A 84 -8.12 -6.48 -1.84
N PHE A 85 -7.23 -5.78 -2.54
CA PHE A 85 -7.58 -4.52 -3.18
C PHE A 85 -8.60 -4.70 -4.30
N ARG A 86 -8.56 -5.82 -5.02
CA ARG A 86 -9.60 -6.16 -5.99
C ARG A 86 -10.93 -6.43 -5.31
N ALA A 87 -10.95 -7.24 -4.26
CA ALA A 87 -12.18 -7.54 -3.52
C ALA A 87 -12.79 -6.25 -2.93
N LEU A 88 -11.99 -5.44 -2.24
CA LEU A 88 -12.41 -4.14 -1.71
C LEU A 88 -12.90 -3.21 -2.82
N GLY A 89 -12.17 -3.13 -3.94
CA GLY A 89 -12.54 -2.29 -5.08
C GLY A 89 -13.88 -2.68 -5.69
N LEU A 90 -14.16 -4.00 -5.81
CA LEU A 90 -15.44 -4.51 -6.29
C LEU A 90 -16.57 -4.22 -5.29
N SER A 91 -16.37 -4.52 -4.00
CA SER A 91 -17.37 -4.24 -2.97
C SER A 91 -17.69 -2.76 -2.86
N LEU A 92 -16.68 -1.89 -2.90
CA LEU A 92 -16.89 -0.44 -2.89
C LEU A 92 -17.59 0.04 -4.16
N LYS A 93 -17.29 -0.55 -5.33
CA LYS A 93 -17.98 -0.24 -6.58
C LYS A 93 -19.46 -0.60 -6.53
N GLU A 94 -19.79 -1.75 -5.95
CA GLU A 94 -21.17 -2.21 -5.79
C GLU A 94 -21.96 -1.33 -4.82
N LEU A 95 -21.33 -0.92 -3.70
CA LEU A 95 -21.93 -0.03 -2.72
C LEU A 95 -22.05 1.42 -3.20
N ASN A 96 -21.28 1.82 -4.20
CA ASN A 96 -21.28 3.19 -4.71
C ASN A 96 -22.37 3.40 -5.78
N THR A 97 -23.62 3.54 -5.32
CA THR A 97 -24.79 3.85 -6.18
C THR A 97 -24.64 5.17 -6.94
N SER A 98 -23.81 6.10 -6.44
CA SER A 98 -23.59 7.42 -7.02
C SER A 98 -22.47 7.49 -8.08
N ALA A 99 -21.75 6.38 -8.32
CA ALA A 99 -20.63 6.28 -9.26
C ALA A 99 -19.56 7.39 -9.14
N ARG A 100 -19.38 7.94 -7.93
CA ARG A 100 -18.40 9.00 -7.67
C ARG A 100 -17.06 8.39 -7.28
N TYR A 101 -16.03 8.60 -8.10
CA TYR A 101 -14.68 8.10 -7.84
C TYR A 101 -13.70 9.26 -7.65
N VAL A 102 -12.84 9.14 -6.63
CA VAL A 102 -11.68 10.01 -6.47
C VAL A 102 -10.47 9.24 -6.96
N ILE A 103 -9.86 9.72 -8.05
CA ILE A 103 -8.61 9.15 -8.57
C ILE A 103 -7.47 10.04 -8.07
N GLU A 104 -6.68 9.51 -7.14
CA GLU A 104 -5.43 10.13 -6.71
C GLU A 104 -4.41 10.04 -7.84
N ARG A 105 -4.04 11.21 -8.40
CA ARG A 105 -2.94 11.30 -9.36
C ARG A 105 -1.64 11.47 -8.56
N SER A 106 -0.87 10.40 -8.42
CA SER A 106 0.49 10.50 -7.91
C SER A 106 1.31 11.34 -8.88
N GLY A 107 1.66 12.56 -8.47
CA GLY A 107 2.41 13.51 -9.29
C GLY A 107 3.79 12.96 -9.61
N VAL A 108 3.97 12.36 -10.77
CA VAL A 108 5.31 12.13 -11.32
C VAL A 108 5.80 13.52 -11.80
N PRO A 109 6.98 13.99 -11.37
CA PRO A 109 7.55 15.22 -11.91
C PRO A 109 7.71 15.04 -13.42
N VAL A 110 6.95 15.82 -14.19
CA VAL A 110 7.11 15.90 -15.65
C VAL A 110 8.51 16.46 -15.87
N LEU A 111 9.37 15.71 -16.55
CA LEU A 111 10.68 16.20 -16.93
C LEU A 111 10.48 17.48 -17.77
N PRO A 112 11.19 18.59 -17.49
CA PRO A 112 11.14 19.76 -18.35
C PRO A 112 11.55 19.36 -19.77
N GLY A 113 10.60 19.26 -20.70
CA GLY A 113 10.85 18.86 -22.09
C GLY A 113 10.10 17.62 -22.61
N SER A 114 9.47 16.81 -21.74
CA SER A 114 8.58 15.74 -22.22
C SER A 114 7.19 16.31 -22.53
N ARG A 115 6.94 16.67 -23.79
CA ARG A 115 5.58 17.00 -24.25
C ARG A 115 4.73 15.73 -24.19
N LEU A 116 3.66 15.74 -23.41
CA LEU A 116 2.59 14.74 -23.59
C LEU A 116 1.98 14.97 -24.99
N PRO A 117 1.77 13.92 -25.81
CA PRO A 117 1.00 14.10 -27.03
C PRO A 117 -0.38 14.61 -26.66
N GLU A 118 -0.79 15.71 -27.28
CA GLU A 118 -2.13 16.26 -27.10
C GLU A 118 -3.14 15.18 -27.47
N LEU A 119 -3.90 14.71 -26.48
CA LEU A 119 -5.04 13.85 -26.74
C LEU A 119 -6.08 14.71 -27.46
N PRO A 120 -6.60 14.27 -28.63
CA PRO A 120 -7.59 15.04 -29.35
C PRO A 120 -8.81 15.22 -28.46
N HIS A 121 -9.16 16.48 -28.21
CA HIS A 121 -10.39 16.86 -27.55
C HIS A 121 -11.57 16.21 -28.26
N THR A 122 -12.13 15.15 -27.66
CA THR A 122 -13.42 14.63 -28.08
C THR A 122 -14.45 15.63 -27.56
N ARG A 123 -14.99 16.47 -28.47
CA ARG A 123 -16.17 17.28 -28.20
C ARG A 123 -17.34 16.33 -27.99
N LEU A 124 -17.94 16.39 -26.80
CA LEU A 124 -19.37 16.13 -26.60
C LEU A 124 -20.04 17.48 -26.37
#